data_AF-A0A857MMG5-F1
#
_entry.id   AF-A0A857MMG5-F1
#
_cell.length_a   1.000
_cell.length_b   1.000
_cell.length_c   1.000
_cell.angle_alpha   90.00
_cell.angle_beta   90.00
_cell.angle_gamma   90.00
#
_symmetry.space_group_name_H-M   'P 1'
#
loop_
_entity.id
_entity.type
_entity.pdbx_description
1 polymer ?
#
loop_
_entity_poly.entity_id
_entity_poly.type
_entity_poly.pdbx_seq_one_letter_code
_entity_poly.pdbx_strand_id
1 'polypeptide(L)'
;MDHSAMGMMDEMAGMENELKGKTGDEFDKAFIEQMIMHHQGALDMAAPGEKNAEHQEVKDLAKAIVEAQSKETAQMKQWKNDWGY
;
A
#
# COMPACT_ATOMS: atom_id res chain seq x y z
N MET A 1 12.12 21.02 -1.58
CA MET A 1 12.16 19.58 -1.31
C MET A 1 10.72 19.18 -1.03
N ASP A 2 10.17 18.28 -1.84
CA ASP A 2 8.76 17.89 -1.77
C ASP A 2 8.49 17.19 -0.43
N HIS A 3 7.55 17.72 0.35
CA HIS A 3 7.15 17.16 1.64
C HIS A 3 6.51 15.76 1.52
N SER A 4 6.01 15.38 0.34
CA SER A 4 5.39 14.07 0.11
C SER A 4 6.40 12.91 0.11
N ALA A 5 7.61 13.13 -0.42
CA ALA A 5 8.63 12.09 -0.48
C ALA A 5 9.24 11.77 0.89
N MET A 6 9.38 12.79 1.76
CA MET A 6 9.76 12.58 3.16
C MET A 6 8.66 11.86 3.94
N GLY A 7 7.38 12.18 3.69
CA GLY A 7 6.25 11.50 4.31
C GLY A 7 6.23 9.99 4.03
N MET A 8 6.39 9.57 2.78
CA MET A 8 6.42 8.14 2.44
C MET A 8 7.65 7.41 3.00
N MET A 9 8.81 8.07 3.10
CA MET A 9 9.98 7.47 3.75
C MET A 9 9.77 7.27 5.25
N ASP A 10 9.17 8.26 5.93
CA ASP A 10 8.86 8.18 7.36
C ASP A 10 7.77 7.13 7.64
N GLU A 11 6.76 7.02 6.77
CA GLU A 11 5.74 5.96 6.84
C GLU A 11 6.36 4.56 6.70
N MET A 12 7.26 4.37 5.73
CA MET A 12 7.96 3.09 5.55
C MET A 12 8.83 2.73 6.75
N ALA A 13 9.56 3.70 7.31
CA ALA A 13 10.34 3.49 8.52
C ALA A 13 9.44 3.16 9.72
N GLY A 14 8.25 3.75 9.80
CA GLY A 14 7.22 3.41 10.79
C GLY A 14 6.75 1.96 10.65
N MET A 15 6.42 1.53 9.43
CA MET A 15 6.00 0.15 9.14
C MET A 15 7.07 -0.87 9.51
N GLU A 16 8.34 -0.62 9.16
CA GLU A 16 9.44 -1.53 9.51
C GLU A 16 9.58 -1.69 11.03
N ASN A 17 9.43 -0.59 11.77
CA ASN A 17 9.48 -0.63 13.23
C ASN A 17 8.30 -1.39 13.85
N GLU A 18 7.09 -1.24 13.30
CA GLU A 18 5.91 -1.99 13.75
C GLU A 18 6.05 -3.50 13.53
N LEU A 19 6.79 -3.93 12.51
CA LEU A 19 7.03 -5.36 12.24
C LEU A 19 8.17 -5.95 13.07
N LYS A 20 9.04 -5.10 13.62
CA LYS A 20 10.29 -5.52 14.24
C LYS A 20 10.04 -6.45 15.45
N GLY A 21 10.60 -7.65 15.37
CA GLY A 21 10.53 -8.65 16.43
C GLY A 21 9.19 -9.40 16.52
N LYS A 22 8.21 -9.08 15.66
CA LYS A 22 6.98 -9.87 15.54
C LYS A 22 7.23 -11.13 14.71
N THR A 23 6.53 -12.21 15.05
CA THR A 23 6.59 -13.49 14.30
C THR A 23 5.22 -14.17 14.32
N GLY A 24 4.99 -15.12 13.41
CA GLY A 24 3.71 -15.86 13.32
C GLY A 24 2.51 -14.93 13.12
N ASP A 25 1.38 -15.26 13.73
CA ASP A 25 0.12 -14.50 13.59
C ASP A 25 0.25 -13.02 13.97
N GLU A 26 1.12 -12.68 14.94
CA GLU A 26 1.36 -11.28 15.31
C GLU A 26 2.04 -10.50 14.18
N PHE A 27 2.93 -11.16 13.44
CA PHE A 27 3.57 -10.57 12.26
C PHE A 27 2.55 -10.44 11.13
N ASP A 28 1.81 -11.50 10.82
CA ASP A 28 0.84 -11.52 9.73
C ASP A 28 -0.23 -10.44 9.92
N LYS A 29 -0.76 -10.30 11.14
CA LYS A 29 -1.71 -9.24 11.48
C LYS A 29 -1.12 -7.85 11.26
N ALA A 30 0.07 -7.58 11.81
CA ALA A 30 0.71 -6.27 11.67
C ALA A 30 1.04 -5.96 10.20
N PHE A 31 1.56 -6.93 9.46
CA PHE A 31 1.88 -6.79 8.04
C PHE A 31 0.65 -6.46 7.21
N ILE A 32 -0.44 -7.22 7.38
CA ILE A 32 -1.71 -6.99 6.67
C ILE A 32 -2.26 -5.59 6.97
N GLU A 33 -2.26 -5.16 8.23
CA GLU A 33 -2.77 -3.85 8.61
C GLU A 33 -1.94 -2.71 8.00
N GLN A 34 -0.61 -2.80 8.06
CA GLN A 34 0.28 -1.80 7.48
C GLN A 34 0.20 -1.77 5.95
N MET A 35 0.17 -2.93 5.29
CA MET A 35 0.11 -3.00 3.82
C MET A 35 -1.23 -2.54 3.25
N ILE A 36 -2.34 -2.73 3.96
CA ILE A 36 -3.61 -2.13 3.55
C ILE A 36 -3.52 -0.60 3.56
N MET A 37 -2.91 0.01 4.58
CA MET A 37 -2.75 1.46 4.65
C MET A 37 -1.77 1.98 3.59
N HIS A 38 -0.64 1.30 3.42
CA HIS A 38 0.34 1.62 2.38
C HIS A 38 -0.29 1.62 0.98
N HIS A 39 -1.00 0.55 0.63
CA HIS A 39 -1.66 0.42 -0.66
C HIS A 39 -2.74 1.48 -0.87
N GLN A 40 -3.45 1.88 0.18
CA GLN A 40 -4.41 2.98 0.06
C GLN A 40 -3.73 4.30 -0.34
N GLY A 41 -2.57 4.62 0.26
CA GLY A 41 -1.79 5.81 -0.12
C GLY A 41 -1.33 5.76 -1.58
N ALA A 42 -0.83 4.60 -2.02
CA ALA A 42 -0.43 4.42 -3.42
C ALA A 42 -1.61 4.44 -4.40
N LEU A 43 -2.80 3.96 -4.02
CA LEU A 43 -4.03 4.11 -4.80
C LEU A 43 -4.44 5.57 -4.95
N ASP A 44 -4.39 6.35 -3.87
CA ASP A 44 -4.72 7.77 -3.87
C ASP A 44 -3.75 8.57 -4.76
N MET A 45 -2.48 8.16 -4.82
CA MET A 45 -1.47 8.73 -5.73
C MET A 45 -1.64 8.28 -7.19
N ALA A 46 -1.97 7.01 -7.43
CA ALA A 46 -2.01 6.44 -8.78
C ALA A 46 -3.29 6.80 -9.53
N ALA A 47 -4.45 6.85 -8.86
CA ALA A 47 -5.74 7.06 -9.53
C ALA A 47 -5.83 8.35 -10.38
N PRO A 48 -5.27 9.50 -9.96
CA PRO A 48 -5.22 10.69 -10.82
C PRO A 48 -4.30 10.52 -12.03
N GLY A 49 -3.25 9.70 -11.93
CA GLY A 49 -2.25 9.47 -12.97
C GLY A 49 -2.82 8.91 -14.27
N GLU A 50 -3.85 8.06 -14.19
CA GLU A 50 -4.53 7.48 -15.37
C GLU A 50 -5.09 8.55 -16.31
N LYS A 51 -5.55 9.68 -15.74
CA LYS A 51 -6.22 10.76 -16.50
C LYS A 51 -5.30 11.94 -16.75
N ASN A 52 -4.46 12.26 -15.76
CA ASN A 52 -3.73 13.53 -15.73
C ASN A 52 -2.29 13.43 -16.25
N ALA A 53 -1.71 12.23 -16.34
CA ALA A 53 -0.35 12.10 -16.86
C ALA A 53 -0.26 12.49 -18.35
N GLU A 54 0.88 13.02 -18.75
CA GLU A 54 1.14 13.41 -20.14
C GLU A 54 1.49 12.19 -21.01
N HIS A 55 2.41 11.36 -20.51
CA HIS A 55 2.94 10.20 -21.22
C HIS A 55 2.07 8.95 -21.01
N GLN A 56 1.84 8.19 -22.08
CA GLN A 56 0.99 6.99 -22.05
C GLN A 56 1.56 5.92 -21.14
N GLU A 57 2.88 5.79 -21.09
CA GLU A 57 3.61 4.85 -20.24
C GLU A 57 3.31 5.09 -18.76
N VAL A 58 3.13 6.36 -18.36
CA VAL A 58 2.79 6.73 -16.97
C VAL A 58 1.32 6.43 -16.68
N LYS A 59 0.41 6.63 -17.65
CA LYS A 59 -1.00 6.26 -17.50
C LYS A 59 -1.17 4.75 -17.35
N ASP A 60 -0.46 3.99 -18.18
CA ASP A 60 -0.49 2.53 -18.16
C ASP A 60 0.07 2.00 -16.84
N LEU A 61 1.16 2.60 -16.35
CA LEU A 61 1.71 2.28 -15.03
C LEU A 61 0.73 2.60 -13.90
N ALA A 62 0.12 3.80 -13.90
CA ALA A 62 -0.86 4.21 -12.91
C ALA A 62 -2.04 3.24 -12.85
N LYS A 63 -2.59 2.87 -14.01
CA LYS A 63 -3.65 1.88 -14.13
C LYS A 63 -3.24 0.51 -13.59
N ALA A 64 -2.05 0.03 -13.94
CA ALA A 64 -1.54 -1.25 -13.45
C ALA A 64 -1.36 -1.26 -11.92
N ILE A 65 -0.90 -0.16 -11.33
CA ILE A 65 -0.79 0.00 -9.87
C ILE A 65 -2.18 -0.07 -9.23
N VAL A 66 -3.16 0.67 -9.76
CA VAL A 66 -4.53 0.66 -9.24
C VAL A 66 -5.13 -0.73 -9.27
N GLU A 67 -5.02 -1.44 -10.38
CA GLU A 67 -5.56 -2.80 -10.54
C GLU A 67 -4.90 -3.79 -9.56
N ALA A 68 -3.57 -3.80 -9.51
CA ALA A 68 -2.82 -4.75 -8.67
C ALA A 68 -3.08 -4.50 -7.18
N GLN A 69 -2.91 -3.26 -6.72
CA GLN A 69 -3.00 -2.94 -5.30
C GLN A 69 -4.44 -2.97 -4.77
N SER A 70 -5.44 -2.69 -5.60
CA SER A 70 -6.85 -2.91 -5.23
C SER A 70 -7.13 -4.38 -4.97
N LYS A 71 -6.60 -5.27 -5.83
CA LYS A 71 -6.76 -6.73 -5.68
C LYS A 71 -6.04 -7.25 -4.45
N GLU A 72 -4.81 -6.80 -4.21
CA GLU A 72 -4.03 -7.17 -3.02
C GLU A 72 -4.68 -6.67 -1.73
N THR A 73 -5.21 -5.44 -1.73
CA THR A 73 -5.97 -4.90 -0.60
C THR A 73 -7.21 -5.74 -0.30
N ALA A 74 -7.96 -6.15 -1.33
CA ALA A 74 -9.12 -7.04 -1.14
C ALA A 74 -8.71 -8.41 -0.57
N GLN A 75 -7.60 -8.97 -1.07
CA GLN A 75 -7.05 -10.24 -0.59
C GLN A 75 -6.65 -10.16 0.89
N MET A 76 -5.94 -9.10 1.28
CA MET A 76 -5.52 -8.88 2.66
C MET A 76 -6.69 -8.64 3.62
N LYS A 77 -7.72 -7.88 3.18
CA LYS A 77 -8.97 -7.73 3.95
C LYS A 77 -9.68 -9.07 4.12
N GLN A 78 -9.68 -9.92 3.10
CA GLN A 78 -10.24 -11.25 3.20
C GLN A 78 -9.46 -12.09 4.22
N TRP A 79 -8.13 -12.15 4.14
CA TRP A 79 -7.32 -12.89 5.12
C TRP A 79 -7.52 -12.40 6.55
N LYS A 80 -7.61 -11.08 6.75
CA LYS A 80 -7.91 -10.50 8.07
C LYS A 80 -9.22 -11.07 8.65
N ASN A 81 -10.26 -11.17 7.82
CA ASN A 81 -11.55 -11.72 8.22
C ASN A 81 -11.48 -13.24 8.44
N ASP A 82 -10.88 -13.97 7.49
CA ASP A 82 -10.81 -15.44 7.50
C ASP A 82 -9.98 -15.96 8.69
N TRP A 83 -8.96 -15.22 9.11
CA TRP A 83 -8.04 -15.60 10.20
C TRP A 83 -8.41 -14.97 11.55
N GLY A 84 -9.39 -14.07 11.58
CA GLY A 84 -9.96 -13.51 12.81
C GLY A 84 -9.08 -12.44 13.49
N TYR A 85 -8.39 -11.63 12.70
CA TYR A 85 -7.50 -10.55 13.17
C TYR A 85 -8.22 -9.21 13.39
#